data_AF-A0A6F9YNZ8-F1
#
_entry.id   AF-A0A6F9YNZ8-F1
#
_cell.length_a   1.000
_cell.length_b   1.000
_cell.length_c   1.000
_cell.angle_alpha   90.00
_cell.angle_beta   90.00
_cell.angle_gamma   90.00
#
_symmetry.space_group_name_H-M   'P 1'
#
loop_
_entity.id
_entity.type
_entity.pdbx_description
1 polymer ?
#
loop_
_entity_poly.entity_id
_entity_poly.type
_entity_poly.pdbx_seq_one_letter_code
_entity_poly.pdbx_strand_id
1 'polypeptide(L)' 'MQAAEKWAQATITDNIIFGWIFSEHPELLEKLLKICLPGFKVRQNSEG' A
#
# COMPACT_ATOMS: atom_id res chain seq x y z
N MET A 1 24.19 10.70 -10.20
CA MET A 1 23.94 10.43 -8.77
C MET A 1 22.63 11.07 -8.28
N GLN A 2 22.37 12.36 -8.55
CA GLN A 2 21.16 13.07 -8.10
C GLN A 2 19.78 12.47 -8.48
N ALA A 3 19.66 11.77 -9.62
CA ALA A 3 18.39 11.17 -10.00
C ALA A 3 17.99 10.05 -9.02
N ALA A 4 18.91 9.13 -8.71
CA ALA A 4 18.65 8.02 -7.81
C ALA A 4 18.21 8.47 -6.41
N GLU A 5 18.80 9.55 -5.89
CA GLU A 5 18.41 10.15 -4.61
C GLU A 5 17.00 10.74 -4.66
N LYS A 6 16.64 11.42 -5.75
CA LYS A 6 15.28 11.94 -5.96
C LYS A 6 14.24 10.83 -6.07
N TRP A 7 14.57 9.73 -6.76
CA TRP A 7 13.71 8.56 -6.84
C TRP A 7 13.53 7.91 -5.46
N ALA A 8 14.61 7.73 -4.70
CA ALA A 8 14.53 7.18 -3.35
C ALA A 8 13.67 8.04 -2.41
N GLN A 9 13.83 9.36 -2.45
CA GLN A 9 13.06 10.28 -1.62
C GLN A 9 11.56 10.29 -2.01
N ALA A 10 11.25 10.21 -3.31
CA ALA A 10 9.87 10.08 -3.78
C ALA A 10 9.25 8.76 -3.28
N THR A 11 9.94 7.63 -3.45
CA THR A 11 9.48 6.32 -2.97
C THR A 11 9.25 6.28 -1.45
N ILE A 12 10.12 6.92 -0.65
CA ILE A 12 9.92 7.02 0.81
C ILE A 12 8.66 7.83 1.13
N THR A 13 8.49 8.98 0.47
CA THR A 13 7.33 9.86 0.68
C THR A 13 6.04 9.16 0.30
N ASP A 14 6.01 8.49 -0.85
CA ASP A 14 4.87 7.72 -1.32
C ASP A 14 4.54 6.59 -0.33
N ASN A 15 5.54 5.85 0.16
CA ASN A 15 5.34 4.78 1.14
C ASN A 15 4.76 5.28 2.46
N ILE A 16 5.17 6.46 2.95
CA ILE A 16 4.61 7.05 4.16
C ILE A 16 3.14 7.44 3.93
N ILE A 17 2.84 8.08 2.80
CA ILE A 17 1.47 8.50 2.45
C ILE A 17 0.56 7.29 2.29
N PHE A 18 0.99 6.26 1.56
CA PHE A 18 0.24 5.00 1.44
C PHE A 18 0.04 4.32 2.79
N GLY A 19 1.07 4.29 3.63
CA GLY A 19 0.98 3.75 4.99
C GLY A 19 -0.09 4.45 5.83
N TRP A 20 -0.16 5.78 5.77
CA TRP A 20 -1.17 6.57 6.49
C TRP A 20 -2.58 6.33 5.94
N ILE A 21 -2.76 6.44 4.62
CA ILE A 21 -4.07 6.25 3.98
C ILE A 21 -4.63 4.87 4.27
N PHE A 22 -3.83 3.82 4.18
CA PHE A 22 -4.28 2.45 4.44
C PHE A 22 -4.42 2.11 5.93
N SER A 23 -3.75 2.85 6.82
CA SER A 23 -3.99 2.74 8.25
C SER A 23 -5.35 3.32 8.65
N GLU A 24 -5.77 4.41 8.00
CA GLU A 24 -7.08 5.04 8.24
C GLU A 24 -8.20 4.29 7.50
N HIS A 25 -7.89 3.77 6.30
CA HIS A 25 -8.83 3.10 5.40
C HIS A 25 -8.25 1.77 4.86
N PRO A 26 -8.19 0.70 5.68
CA PRO A 26 -7.66 -0.60 5.26
C PRO A 26 -8.45 -1.23 4.10
N GLU A 27 -9.72 -0.87 3.91
CA GLU A 27 -10.55 -1.31 2.80
C GLU A 27 -10.05 -0.82 1.43
N LEU A 28 -9.35 0.32 1.39
CA LEU A 28 -8.76 0.84 0.16
C LEU A 28 -7.55 0.00 -0.25
N LEU A 29 -6.76 -0.48 0.72
CA LEU A 29 -5.66 -1.41 0.47
C LEU A 29 -6.19 -2.72 -0.13
N GLU A 30 -7.27 -3.26 0.44
CA GLU A 30 -7.90 -4.47 -0.08
C GLU A 30 -8.40 -4.27 -1.53
N LYS A 31 -9.05 -3.15 -1.83
CA LYS A 31 -9.49 -2.82 -3.21
C LYS A 31 -8.31 -2.70 -4.16
N LEU A 32 -7.25 -2.00 -3.77
CA LEU A 32 -6.04 -1.85 -4.58
C LEU A 32 -5.41 -3.22 -4.86
N LEU A 33 -5.26 -4.06 -3.83
CA LEU A 33 -4.70 -5.41 -3.97
C LEU A 33 -5.55 -6.28 -4.90
N LYS A 34 -6.89 -6.19 -4.84
CA LYS A 34 -7.77 -6.91 -5.78
C LYS A 34 -7.61 -6.46 -7.24
N ILE A 35 -7.31 -5.18 -7.48
CA ILE A 35 -7.04 -4.65 -8.82
C ILE A 35 -5.67 -5.10 -9.33
N CYS A 36 -4.64 -4.95 -8.51
CA CYS A 36 -3.26 -5.25 -8.89
C CYS A 36 -2.98 -6.76 -8.96
N LEU A 37 -3.65 -7.55 -8.13
CA LEU A 37 -3.45 -8.99 -8.00
C LEU A 37 -4.78 -9.72 -8.20
N PRO A 38 -5.19 -9.97 -9.46
CA PRO A 38 -6.39 -10.74 -9.75
C PRO A 38 -6.28 -12.14 -9.13
N GLY A 39 -7.11 -12.44 -8.15
CA GLY A 39 -7.09 -13.69 -7.37
C GLY A 39 -6.61 -13.54 -5.92
N PHE A 40 -6.22 -12.34 -5.50
CA PHE A 40 -5.89 -12.06 -4.10
C PHE A 40 -7.13 -12.22 -3.22
N LYS A 41 -7.11 -13.25 -2.36
CA LYS A 41 -8.13 -13.47 -1.32
C LYS A 41 -7.59 -12.98 0.01
N VAL A 42 -8.14 -11.87 0.51
CA VAL A 42 -7.87 -11.42 1.88
C VAL A 42 -8.43 -12.47 2.83
N ARG A 43 -7.55 -13.10 3.60
CA ARG A 43 -7.96 -13.99 4.69
C ARG A 43 -8.42 -13.09 5.83
N GLN A 44 -9.73 -12.92 5.98
CA GLN A 44 -10.27 -12.26 7.17
C GLN A 44 -9.96 -13.19 8.35
N ASN A 45 -9.08 -12.75 9.26
CA ASN A 45 -9.00 -13.39 10.56
C ASN A 45 -10.31 -13.05 11.27
N SER A 46 -11.24 -14.01 11.26
CA SER A 46 -12.36 -13.99 12.19
C SER A 46 -11.76 -14.18 13.57
N GLU A 47 -11.58 -13.10 14.32
CA GLU A 47 -11.33 -13.20 15.75
C GLU A 47 -12.53 -13.93 16.37
N GLY A 48 -12.28 -15.14 16.88
CA GLY A 48 -13.24 -15.95 17.62
C GLY A 48 -12.97 -15.84 19.11
#